data_AF-A0A351MGD3-F1
#
_entry.id   AF-A0A351MGD3-F1
#
_cell.length_a   1.000
_cell.length_b   1.000
_cell.length_c   1.000
_cell.angle_alpha   90.00
_cell.angle_beta   90.00
_cell.angle_gamma   90.00
#
_symmetry.space_group_name_H-M   'P 1'
#
loop_
_entity.id
_entity.type
_entity.pdbx_description
1 polymer ?
#
loop_
_entity_poly.entity_id
_entity_poly.type
_entity_poly.pdbx_seq_one_letter_code
_entity_poly.pdbx_strand_id
1 'polypeptide(L)'
;MGVDLQVNGQLGIGFDDPNLTAEQTRTTFRACLEHCDGFVATIVTAAPETLVRNLRMVGRITAEPEFIGRVHGLHLEGPFLSAARGAVGAHEPAWIQPPTVGAWRWLFDAAEGRIRILTIAADVPGAADVCAAAVDDGVIVGLGHHLATVDDLARLADAGATLLTHLGNGLPLELHRHHNPLLAALASRGLDPTIIADGHHLPPHVIRLIVDHFGPQRVTVISDAANLAGLPPGRYRHRDGWVSLEPDGKLWDPAGGWLAGASRN
;
A
#
# COMPACT_ATOMS: atom_id res chain seq x y z
N MET A 1 15.92 -13.06 -6.78
CA MET A 1 14.55 -12.55 -6.68
C MET A 1 14.67 -11.03 -6.64
N GLY A 2 13.66 -10.28 -6.21
CA GLY A 2 13.75 -8.82 -6.11
C GLY A 2 13.46 -8.35 -4.68
N VAL A 3 13.40 -7.04 -4.50
CA VAL A 3 12.84 -6.43 -3.29
C VAL A 3 11.37 -6.09 -3.54
N ASP A 4 10.49 -6.53 -2.66
CA ASP A 4 9.06 -6.19 -2.71
C ASP A 4 8.78 -4.94 -1.87
N LEU A 5 8.19 -3.91 -2.48
CA LEU A 5 7.94 -2.63 -1.79
C LEU A 5 6.62 -2.59 -1.03
N GLN A 6 5.75 -3.58 -1.18
CA GLN A 6 4.43 -3.57 -0.54
C GLN A 6 3.96 -4.97 -0.16
N VAL A 7 4.06 -5.31 1.13
CA VAL A 7 3.63 -6.61 1.70
C VAL A 7 2.88 -6.37 2.99
N ASN A 8 1.57 -6.63 3.00
CA ASN A 8 0.69 -6.36 4.14
C ASN A 8 0.67 -7.49 5.17
N GLY A 9 1.06 -8.71 4.76
CA GLY A 9 1.07 -9.88 5.60
C GLY A 9 1.16 -11.19 4.82
N GLN A 10 1.09 -12.32 5.52
CA GLN A 10 1.10 -13.67 4.95
C GLN A 10 0.61 -14.70 5.98
N LEU A 11 0.19 -15.87 5.53
CA LEU A 11 -0.18 -17.03 6.36
C LEU A 11 -1.30 -16.75 7.38
N GLY A 12 -2.25 -15.90 7.00
CA GLY A 12 -3.37 -15.45 7.83
C GLY A 12 -3.02 -14.30 8.78
N ILE A 13 -1.78 -13.79 8.76
CA ILE A 13 -1.29 -12.75 9.67
C ILE A 13 -1.10 -11.45 8.90
N GLY A 14 -1.82 -10.40 9.30
CA GLY A 14 -1.67 -9.04 8.75
C GLY A 14 -0.93 -8.13 9.72
N PHE A 15 -0.11 -7.22 9.21
CA PHE A 15 0.63 -6.27 10.05
C PHE A 15 -0.27 -5.17 10.66
N ASP A 16 -1.52 -5.05 10.23
CA ASP A 16 -2.56 -4.17 10.78
C ASP A 16 -3.44 -4.85 11.85
N ASP A 17 -3.21 -6.13 12.17
CA ASP A 17 -4.05 -6.88 13.12
C ASP A 17 -3.96 -6.28 14.55
N PRO A 18 -5.11 -5.99 15.21
CA PRO A 18 -5.13 -5.48 16.59
C PRO A 18 -4.53 -6.44 17.62
N ASN A 19 -4.47 -7.73 17.32
CA ASN A 19 -3.92 -8.79 18.16
C ASN A 19 -2.55 -9.27 17.66
N LEU A 20 -1.94 -8.62 16.66
CA LEU A 20 -0.62 -8.98 16.15
C LEU A 20 0.39 -9.13 17.29
N THR A 21 1.15 -10.21 17.29
CA THR A 21 2.25 -10.45 18.22
C THR A 21 3.61 -10.32 17.53
N ALA A 22 4.66 -10.13 18.33
CA ALA A 22 6.02 -10.08 17.80
C ALA A 22 6.42 -11.42 17.14
N GLU A 23 6.00 -12.56 17.71
CA GLU A 23 6.33 -13.87 17.14
C GLU A 23 5.60 -14.15 15.82
N GLN A 24 4.34 -13.74 15.71
CA GLN A 24 3.62 -13.75 14.43
C GLN A 24 4.33 -12.88 13.40
N THR A 25 4.77 -11.68 13.77
CA THR A 25 5.51 -10.78 12.87
C THR A 25 6.80 -11.43 12.36
N ARG A 26 7.60 -12.05 13.24
CA ARG A 26 8.83 -12.77 12.82
C ARG A 26 8.52 -13.96 11.92
N THR A 27 7.47 -14.71 12.24
CA THR A 27 7.01 -15.85 11.43
C THR A 27 6.63 -15.37 10.02
N THR A 28 5.84 -14.31 9.92
CA THR A 28 5.47 -13.69 8.64
C THR A 28 6.69 -13.18 7.89
N PHE A 29 7.62 -12.49 8.56
CA PHE A 29 8.84 -12.00 7.91
C PHE A 29 9.67 -13.14 7.30
N ARG A 30 9.86 -14.25 8.02
CA ARG A 30 10.55 -15.43 7.49
C ARG A 30 9.83 -15.98 6.25
N ALA A 31 8.50 -16.12 6.32
CA ALA A 31 7.70 -16.62 5.21
C ALA A 31 7.77 -15.71 3.97
N CYS A 32 7.75 -14.39 4.13
CA CYS A 32 7.90 -13.46 3.00
C CYS A 32 9.27 -13.60 2.33
N LEU A 33 10.34 -13.77 3.13
CA LEU A 33 11.72 -13.93 2.65
C LEU A 33 11.98 -15.28 1.97
N GLU A 34 11.04 -16.22 1.99
CA GLU A 34 11.11 -17.42 1.14
C GLU A 34 10.77 -17.10 -0.34
N HIS A 35 10.16 -15.95 -0.61
CA HIS A 35 9.67 -15.55 -1.94
C HIS A 35 10.36 -14.31 -2.53
N CYS A 36 11.08 -13.54 -1.71
CA CYS A 36 11.79 -12.33 -2.12
C CYS A 36 13.17 -12.25 -1.46
N ASP A 37 14.09 -11.46 -2.04
CA ASP A 37 15.41 -11.24 -1.43
C ASP A 37 15.34 -10.21 -0.29
N GLY A 38 14.29 -9.39 -0.30
CA GLY A 38 13.93 -8.47 0.76
C GLY A 38 12.56 -7.84 0.51
N PHE A 39 12.00 -7.17 1.50
CA PHE A 39 10.73 -6.47 1.35
C PHE A 39 10.57 -5.29 2.31
N VAL A 40 9.53 -4.50 2.10
CA VAL A 40 9.06 -3.43 3.01
C VAL A 40 7.74 -3.89 3.64
N ALA A 41 7.67 -3.89 4.98
CA ALA A 41 6.48 -4.33 5.69
C ALA A 41 5.41 -3.23 5.66
N THR A 42 4.27 -3.50 5.02
CA THR A 42 3.19 -2.53 4.84
C THR A 42 2.19 -2.60 5.98
N ILE A 43 1.94 -1.47 6.62
CA ILE A 43 0.87 -1.30 7.60
C ILE A 43 -0.15 -0.35 7.00
N VAL A 44 -1.36 -0.89 6.78
CA VAL A 44 -2.49 -0.15 6.23
C VAL A 44 -3.23 0.63 7.31
N THR A 45 -4.20 1.43 6.89
CA THR A 45 -5.08 2.20 7.77
C THR A 45 -5.82 1.30 8.77
N ALA A 46 -5.66 1.62 10.05
CA ALA A 46 -6.27 0.93 11.18
C ALA A 46 -6.65 1.92 12.30
N ALA A 47 -7.33 1.44 13.33
CA ALA A 47 -7.62 2.22 14.52
C ALA A 47 -6.32 2.85 15.09
N PRO A 48 -6.34 4.12 15.56
CA PRO A 48 -5.13 4.86 15.93
C PRO A 48 -4.22 4.11 16.92
N GLU A 49 -4.80 3.46 17.93
CA GLU A 49 -4.07 2.71 18.94
C GLU A 49 -3.39 1.47 18.35
N THR A 50 -4.09 0.76 17.46
CA THR A 50 -3.55 -0.40 16.72
C THR A 50 -2.42 0.03 15.80
N LEU A 51 -2.62 1.11 15.04
CA LEU A 51 -1.65 1.63 14.08
C LEU A 51 -0.34 2.00 14.79
N VAL A 52 -0.40 2.80 15.86
CA VAL A 52 0.78 3.19 16.64
C VAL A 52 1.47 2.00 17.29
N ARG A 53 0.71 1.06 17.86
CA ARG A 53 1.25 -0.15 18.47
C ARG A 53 2.02 -0.99 17.45
N ASN A 54 1.44 -1.19 16.27
CA ASN A 54 2.00 -2.05 15.23
C ASN A 54 3.19 -1.38 14.54
N LEU A 55 3.11 -0.08 14.22
CA LEU A 55 4.24 0.70 13.71
C LEU A 55 5.49 0.54 14.61
N ARG A 56 5.31 0.67 15.93
CA ARG A 56 6.41 0.50 16.89
C ARG A 56 6.93 -0.93 16.92
N MET A 57 6.05 -1.91 17.03
CA MET A 57 6.44 -3.31 17.17
C MET A 57 7.13 -3.84 15.92
N VAL A 58 6.49 -3.69 14.76
CA VAL A 58 7.01 -4.16 13.47
C VAL A 58 8.28 -3.39 13.13
N GLY A 59 8.30 -2.06 13.33
CA GLY A 59 9.48 -1.22 13.10
C GLY A 59 10.71 -1.70 13.89
N ARG A 60 10.55 -2.04 15.17
CA ARG A 60 11.63 -2.62 15.98
C ARG A 60 12.10 -3.98 15.47
N ILE A 61 11.18 -4.85 15.02
CA ILE A 61 11.52 -6.17 14.49
C ILE A 61 12.31 -6.06 13.18
N THR A 62 12.03 -5.06 12.32
CA THR A 62 12.85 -4.81 11.12
C THR A 62 14.32 -4.53 11.43
N ALA A 63 14.62 -4.09 12.66
CA ALA A 63 15.97 -3.77 13.12
C ALA A 63 16.71 -4.96 13.76
N GLU A 64 16.03 -6.09 13.96
CA GLU A 64 16.65 -7.26 14.58
C GLU A 64 17.75 -7.84 13.68
N PRO A 65 18.82 -8.44 14.25
CA PRO A 65 19.93 -9.01 13.48
C PRO A 65 19.49 -10.05 12.44
N GLU A 66 18.38 -10.74 12.68
CA GLU A 66 17.81 -11.68 11.73
C GLU A 66 17.29 -10.98 10.46
N PHE A 67 16.71 -9.78 10.56
CA PHE A 67 15.97 -9.15 9.46
C PHE A 67 16.66 -7.94 8.86
N ILE A 68 17.63 -7.35 9.55
CA ILE A 68 18.38 -6.20 9.06
C ILE A 68 19.03 -6.50 7.70
N GLY A 69 18.85 -5.60 6.74
CA GLY A 69 19.34 -5.75 5.36
C GLY A 69 18.44 -6.59 4.45
N ARG A 70 17.36 -7.19 4.97
CA ARG A 70 16.35 -7.94 4.19
C ARG A 70 14.94 -7.40 4.36
N VAL A 71 14.59 -6.89 5.55
CA VAL A 71 13.35 -6.14 5.77
C VAL A 71 13.71 -4.67 5.86
N HIS A 72 13.40 -3.92 4.80
CA HIS A 72 13.96 -2.60 4.56
C HIS A 72 13.28 -1.46 5.31
N GLY A 73 12.29 -1.77 6.16
CA GLY A 73 11.58 -0.81 7.00
C GLY A 73 10.07 -0.98 6.88
N LEU A 74 9.33 0.11 7.10
CA LEU A 74 7.88 0.14 7.03
C LEU A 74 7.40 0.95 5.83
N HIS A 75 6.34 0.46 5.21
CA HIS A 75 5.48 1.20 4.30
C HIS A 75 4.20 1.52 5.05
N LEU A 76 3.92 2.81 5.21
CA LEU A 76 2.68 3.27 5.82
C LEU A 76 1.69 3.61 4.70
N GLU A 77 0.66 2.78 4.51
CA GLU A 77 -0.38 2.99 3.50
C GLU A 77 -1.62 3.63 4.13
N GLY A 78 -1.72 4.96 4.01
CA GLY A 78 -2.67 5.77 4.78
C GLY A 78 -2.12 6.15 6.16
N PRO A 79 -2.92 6.70 7.09
CA PRO A 79 -4.37 6.90 7.04
C PRO A 79 -4.79 8.14 6.23
N PHE A 80 -3.85 8.85 5.59
CA PHE A 80 -4.08 10.08 4.85
C PHE A 80 -4.63 9.84 3.43
N LEU A 81 -5.70 9.06 3.30
CA LEU A 81 -6.26 8.68 1.99
C LEU A 81 -7.59 9.39 1.71
N SER A 82 -8.10 9.26 0.48
CA SER A 82 -9.46 9.73 0.15
C SER A 82 -10.49 8.75 0.71
N ALA A 83 -11.46 9.25 1.47
CA ALA A 83 -12.59 8.46 1.98
C ALA A 83 -13.67 8.21 0.91
N ALA A 84 -13.50 8.71 -0.32
CA ALA A 84 -14.46 8.54 -1.39
C ALA A 84 -14.63 7.06 -1.76
N ARG A 85 -15.87 6.65 -2.03
CA ARG A 85 -16.19 5.27 -2.43
C ARG A 85 -15.37 4.88 -3.67
N GLY A 86 -14.79 3.69 -3.65
CA GLY A 86 -13.88 3.21 -4.70
C GLY A 86 -12.43 3.64 -4.45
N ALA A 87 -12.19 4.92 -4.17
CA ALA A 87 -10.84 5.42 -3.86
C ALA A 87 -10.28 4.84 -2.55
N VAL A 88 -11.12 4.76 -1.51
CA VAL A 88 -10.75 4.20 -0.21
C VAL A 88 -10.32 2.72 -0.28
N GLY A 89 -10.72 1.99 -1.32
CA GLY A 89 -10.36 0.58 -1.50
C GLY A 89 -10.75 -0.30 -0.32
N ALA A 90 -9.85 -1.17 0.11
CA ALA A 90 -10.03 -2.07 1.25
C ALA A 90 -9.76 -1.41 2.63
N HIS A 91 -9.42 -0.11 2.66
CA HIS A 91 -9.22 0.63 3.90
C HIS A 91 -10.57 0.89 4.56
N GLU A 92 -10.59 0.89 5.91
CA GLU A 92 -11.79 1.21 6.67
C GLU A 92 -12.00 2.74 6.69
N PRO A 93 -13.09 3.26 6.08
CA PRO A 93 -13.32 4.71 6.01
C PRO A 93 -13.35 5.40 7.38
N ALA A 94 -13.79 4.71 8.44
CA ALA A 94 -13.84 5.27 9.79
C ALA A 94 -12.47 5.61 10.38
N TRP A 95 -11.39 5.03 9.85
CA TRP A 95 -10.02 5.22 10.34
C TRP A 95 -9.17 6.13 9.44
N ILE A 96 -9.75 6.67 8.37
CA ILE A 96 -9.12 7.68 7.51
C ILE A 96 -8.95 8.98 8.30
N GLN A 97 -7.78 9.60 8.19
CA GLN A 97 -7.44 10.81 8.93
C GLN A 97 -7.05 11.95 7.99
N PRO A 98 -7.38 13.20 8.32
CA PRO A 98 -6.89 14.34 7.55
C PRO A 98 -5.36 14.45 7.66
N PRO A 99 -4.64 14.71 6.56
CA PRO A 99 -3.20 14.90 6.62
C PRO A 99 -2.87 16.21 7.33
N THR A 100 -2.09 16.08 8.41
CA THR A 100 -1.45 17.22 9.06
C THR A 100 -0.01 16.83 9.40
N VAL A 101 0.91 17.79 9.38
CA VAL A 101 2.31 17.54 9.76
C VAL A 101 2.39 16.98 11.19
N GLY A 102 1.51 17.42 12.11
CA GLY A 102 1.44 16.88 13.46
C GLY A 102 1.06 15.39 13.50
N ALA A 103 0.07 14.98 12.71
CA ALA A 103 -0.32 13.57 12.59
C ALA A 103 0.81 12.73 11.96
N TRP A 104 1.48 13.24 10.92
CA TRP A 104 2.65 12.59 10.34
C TRP A 104 3.76 12.36 11.37
N ARG A 105 4.16 13.43 12.08
CA ARG A 105 5.21 13.37 13.10
C ARG A 105 4.89 12.34 14.18
N TRP A 106 3.64 12.33 14.65
CA TRP A 106 3.19 11.35 15.64
C TRP A 106 3.34 9.90 15.16
N LEU A 107 2.97 9.59 13.92
CA LEU A 107 3.10 8.25 13.35
C LEU A 107 4.57 7.89 13.06
N PHE A 108 5.36 8.83 12.55
CA PHE A 108 6.78 8.63 12.27
C PHE A 108 7.59 8.37 13.55
N ASP A 109 7.30 9.13 14.61
CA ASP A 109 7.90 8.95 15.93
C ASP A 109 7.46 7.62 16.56
N ALA A 110 6.20 7.23 16.41
CA ALA A 110 5.71 5.93 16.87
C ALA A 110 6.46 4.76 16.21
N ALA A 111 6.79 4.91 14.93
CA ALA A 111 7.61 3.97 14.17
C ALA A 111 9.12 4.08 14.45
N GLU A 112 9.56 4.98 15.35
CA GLU A 112 10.97 5.24 15.66
C GLU A 112 11.80 5.56 14.40
N GLY A 113 11.20 6.32 13.48
CA GLY A 113 11.82 6.71 12.21
C GLY A 113 12.06 5.55 11.24
N ARG A 114 11.32 4.44 11.37
CA ARG A 114 11.45 3.25 10.50
C ARG A 114 10.55 3.25 9.27
N ILE A 115 9.69 4.25 9.11
CA ILE A 115 8.92 4.45 7.88
C ILE A 115 9.88 4.81 6.75
N ARG A 116 9.74 4.14 5.61
CA ARG A 116 10.54 4.37 4.40
C ARG A 116 9.68 4.71 3.20
N ILE A 117 8.42 4.28 3.21
CA ILE A 117 7.45 4.63 2.18
C ILE A 117 6.17 5.13 2.88
N LEU A 118 5.58 6.21 2.38
CA LEU A 118 4.26 6.69 2.77
C LEU A 118 3.35 6.73 1.53
N THR A 119 2.21 6.05 1.56
CA THR A 119 1.13 6.31 0.58
C THR A 119 0.16 7.35 1.13
N ILE A 120 -0.08 8.41 0.37
CA ILE A 120 -0.99 9.51 0.70
C ILE A 120 -1.86 9.85 -0.52
N ALA A 121 -3.11 10.26 -0.27
CA ALA A 121 -3.99 10.75 -1.32
C ALA A 121 -3.60 12.18 -1.72
N ALA A 122 -3.50 12.45 -3.02
CA ALA A 122 -3.10 13.78 -3.49
C ALA A 122 -4.23 14.81 -3.45
N ASP A 123 -5.50 14.38 -3.51
CA ASP A 123 -6.71 15.21 -3.57
C ASP A 123 -7.22 15.70 -2.22
N VAL A 124 -6.56 15.34 -1.11
CA VAL A 124 -7.00 15.73 0.24
C VAL A 124 -6.27 16.99 0.75
N PRO A 125 -6.97 17.94 1.40
CA PRO A 125 -6.36 19.16 1.93
C PRO A 125 -5.27 18.86 2.97
N GLY A 126 -4.10 19.49 2.84
CA GLY A 126 -2.94 19.28 3.72
C GLY A 126 -1.95 18.21 3.23
N ALA A 127 -2.26 17.49 2.15
CA ALA A 127 -1.40 16.43 1.63
C ALA A 127 0.01 16.91 1.22
N ALA A 128 0.12 18.09 0.60
CA ALA A 128 1.40 18.63 0.17
C ALA A 128 2.34 18.94 1.36
N ASP A 129 1.80 19.46 2.46
CA ASP A 129 2.58 19.77 3.66
C ASP A 129 3.09 18.49 4.34
N VAL A 130 2.25 17.46 4.40
CA VAL A 130 2.65 16.13 4.90
C VAL A 130 3.68 15.47 3.99
N CYS A 131 3.50 15.58 2.67
CA CYS A 131 4.46 15.07 1.69
C CYS A 131 5.84 15.70 1.87
N ALA A 132 5.92 17.03 1.90
CA ALA A 132 7.17 17.75 2.10
C ALA A 132 7.83 17.35 3.43
N ALA A 133 7.05 17.27 4.52
CA ALA A 133 7.57 16.85 5.81
C ALA A 133 8.10 15.40 5.81
N ALA A 134 7.43 14.47 5.13
CA ALA A 134 7.88 13.09 5.01
C ALA A 134 9.15 12.97 4.15
N VAL A 135 9.23 13.73 3.06
CA VAL A 135 10.42 13.80 2.20
C VAL A 135 11.62 14.36 2.97
N ASP A 136 11.43 15.41 3.77
CA ASP A 136 12.46 15.98 4.65
C ASP A 136 12.98 14.96 5.68
N ASP A 137 12.12 14.02 6.09
CA ASP A 137 12.46 12.90 6.98
C ASP A 137 13.11 11.70 6.25
N GLY A 138 13.36 11.83 4.94
CA GLY A 138 13.98 10.81 4.10
C GLY A 138 13.04 9.67 3.68
N VAL A 139 11.72 9.92 3.69
CA VAL A 139 10.69 8.94 3.31
C VAL A 139 10.30 9.13 1.85
N ILE A 140 10.18 8.02 1.12
CA ILE A 140 9.63 8.01 -0.24
C ILE A 140 8.12 8.19 -0.15
N VAL A 141 7.57 9.16 -0.86
CA VAL A 141 6.12 9.40 -0.88
C VAL A 141 5.52 8.87 -2.18
N GLY A 142 4.56 7.96 -2.02
CA GLY A 142 3.70 7.43 -3.08
C GLY A 142 2.29 8.00 -3.02
N LEU A 143 1.69 8.15 -4.20
CA LEU A 143 0.35 8.68 -4.37
C LEU A 143 -0.60 7.55 -4.75
N GLY A 144 -1.65 7.35 -3.97
CA GLY A 144 -2.65 6.31 -4.20
C GLY A 144 -3.95 6.59 -3.43
N HIS A 145 -4.97 5.77 -3.66
CA HIS A 145 -6.27 5.88 -2.98
C HIS A 145 -6.88 7.29 -3.03
N HIS A 146 -6.89 7.89 -4.23
CA HIS A 146 -7.30 9.26 -4.46
C HIS A 146 -8.13 9.39 -5.74
N LEU A 147 -8.91 10.47 -5.84
CA LEU A 147 -9.56 10.90 -7.09
C LEU A 147 -8.84 12.09 -7.72
N ALA A 148 -7.52 12.16 -7.51
CA ALA A 148 -6.66 13.27 -7.89
C ALA A 148 -6.74 13.64 -9.38
N THR A 149 -6.71 14.95 -9.61
CA THR A 149 -6.49 15.55 -10.93
C THR A 149 -5.01 15.59 -11.27
N VAL A 150 -4.66 15.97 -12.51
CA VAL A 150 -3.26 16.19 -12.89
C VAL A 150 -2.61 17.26 -12.02
N ASP A 151 -3.35 18.33 -11.68
CA ASP A 151 -2.84 19.43 -10.87
C ASP A 151 -2.58 19.00 -9.42
N ASP A 152 -3.41 18.11 -8.87
CA ASP A 152 -3.18 17.53 -7.55
C ASP A 152 -1.90 16.68 -7.52
N LEU A 153 -1.70 15.84 -8.55
CA LEU A 153 -0.50 15.01 -8.66
C LEU A 153 0.75 15.86 -8.87
N ALA A 154 0.67 16.89 -9.72
CA ALA A 154 1.77 17.83 -9.94
C ALA A 154 2.15 18.55 -8.65
N ARG A 155 1.17 19.04 -7.88
CA ARG A 155 1.41 19.69 -6.58
C ARG A 155 2.12 18.77 -5.58
N LEU A 156 1.80 17.49 -5.55
CA LEU A 156 2.48 16.53 -4.67
C LEU A 156 3.86 16.13 -5.20
N ALA A 157 4.03 16.01 -6.51
CA ALA A 157 5.33 15.80 -7.13
C ALA A 157 6.28 16.97 -6.87
N ASP A 158 5.79 18.21 -6.94
CA ASP A 158 6.54 19.42 -6.58
C ASP A 158 6.91 19.44 -5.09
N ALA A 159 6.10 18.80 -4.23
CA ALA A 159 6.40 18.58 -2.81
C ALA A 159 7.32 17.37 -2.57
N GLY A 160 7.81 16.69 -3.61
CA GLY A 160 8.79 15.62 -3.55
C GLY A 160 8.24 14.19 -3.63
N ALA A 161 6.94 14.00 -3.89
CA ALA A 161 6.41 12.66 -4.17
C ALA A 161 7.02 12.08 -5.46
N THR A 162 7.30 10.78 -5.47
CA THR A 162 7.99 10.11 -6.58
C THR A 162 7.31 8.85 -7.07
N LEU A 163 6.32 8.32 -6.33
CA LEU A 163 5.65 7.06 -6.70
C LEU A 163 4.15 7.23 -6.96
N LEU A 164 3.61 6.37 -7.81
CA LEU A 164 2.18 6.05 -7.86
C LEU A 164 1.99 4.66 -7.27
N THR A 165 1.27 4.55 -6.16
CA THR A 165 1.02 3.27 -5.47
C THR A 165 0.03 2.43 -6.28
N HIS A 166 0.38 1.16 -6.55
CA HIS A 166 -0.40 0.13 -7.24
C HIS A 166 -1.29 0.64 -8.39
N LEU A 167 -0.70 1.42 -9.31
CA LEU A 167 -1.40 2.15 -10.36
C LEU A 167 -2.48 1.30 -11.07
N GLY A 168 -3.72 1.79 -11.04
CA GLY A 168 -4.90 1.13 -11.58
C GLY A 168 -5.81 0.51 -10.52
N ASN A 169 -5.34 0.43 -9.26
CA ASN A 169 -6.09 -0.06 -8.11
C ASN A 169 -6.47 1.10 -7.17
N GLY A 170 -7.34 0.84 -6.19
CA GLY A 170 -7.84 1.88 -5.29
C GLY A 170 -8.61 2.98 -6.04
N LEU A 171 -9.39 2.60 -7.06
CA LEU A 171 -10.18 3.49 -7.90
C LEU A 171 -11.65 3.01 -7.99
N PRO A 172 -12.62 3.91 -8.25
CA PRO A 172 -13.99 3.51 -8.60
C PRO A 172 -14.06 2.63 -9.85
N LEU A 173 -15.01 1.69 -9.87
CA LEU A 173 -15.28 0.82 -11.04
C LEU A 173 -15.78 1.60 -12.25
N GLU A 174 -16.53 2.69 -12.02
CA GLU A 174 -16.99 3.60 -13.06
C GLU A 174 -16.23 4.92 -12.95
N LEU A 175 -15.57 5.30 -14.04
CA LEU A 175 -14.76 6.50 -14.13
C LEU A 175 -15.33 7.46 -15.18
N HIS A 176 -15.26 8.76 -14.89
CA HIS A 176 -15.63 9.76 -15.89
C HIS A 176 -14.68 9.71 -17.09
N ARG A 177 -15.24 9.84 -18.29
CA ARG A 177 -14.54 9.63 -19.58
C ARG A 177 -13.22 10.41 -19.72
N HIS A 178 -13.17 11.64 -19.21
CA HIS A 178 -12.04 12.55 -19.40
C HIS A 178 -11.40 13.07 -18.10
N HIS A 179 -12.07 12.89 -16.96
CA HIS A 179 -11.64 13.44 -15.67
C HIS A 179 -11.61 12.30 -14.67
N ASN A 180 -10.55 11.50 -14.73
CA ASN A 180 -10.39 10.36 -13.84
C ASN A 180 -8.91 10.22 -13.41
N PRO A 181 -8.68 9.66 -12.22
CA PRO A 181 -7.35 9.54 -11.63
C PRO A 181 -6.40 8.65 -12.44
N LEU A 182 -6.89 7.68 -13.21
CA LEU A 182 -6.04 6.85 -14.07
C LEU A 182 -5.44 7.68 -15.22
N LEU A 183 -6.26 8.46 -15.92
CA LEU A 183 -5.76 9.39 -16.94
C LEU A 183 -4.87 10.48 -16.34
N ALA A 184 -5.20 10.97 -15.15
CA ALA A 184 -4.35 11.93 -14.45
C ALA A 184 -2.96 11.36 -14.14
N ALA A 185 -2.90 10.14 -13.62
CA ALA A 185 -1.65 9.43 -13.35
C ALA A 185 -0.84 9.18 -14.62
N LEU A 186 -1.47 8.75 -15.72
CA LEU A 186 -0.79 8.58 -17.01
C LEU A 186 -0.25 9.90 -17.58
N ALA A 187 -0.93 11.02 -17.35
CA ALA A 187 -0.50 12.34 -17.79
C ALA A 187 0.55 12.98 -16.88
N SER A 188 0.75 12.45 -15.67
CA SER A 188 1.69 12.98 -14.69
C SER A 188 3.16 12.75 -15.11
N ARG A 189 4.05 13.56 -14.56
CA ARG A 189 5.50 13.49 -14.78
C ARG A 189 6.23 13.40 -13.45
N GLY A 190 7.40 12.76 -13.45
CA GLY A 190 8.21 12.61 -12.24
C GLY A 190 7.71 11.58 -11.24
N LEU A 191 6.62 10.88 -11.56
CA LEU A 191 6.08 9.79 -10.76
C LEU A 191 6.28 8.45 -11.46
N ASP A 192 6.80 7.48 -10.73
CA ASP A 192 7.08 6.11 -11.18
C ASP A 192 6.02 5.16 -10.60
N PRO A 193 5.35 4.33 -11.42
CA PRO A 193 4.30 3.46 -10.90
C PRO A 193 4.85 2.19 -10.25
N THR A 194 4.25 1.82 -9.12
CA THR A 194 4.21 0.43 -8.68
C THR A 194 2.97 -0.25 -9.26
N ILE A 195 3.04 -1.53 -9.59
CA ILE A 195 1.91 -2.31 -10.11
C ILE A 195 1.86 -3.71 -9.50
N ILE A 196 0.64 -4.23 -9.38
CA ILE A 196 0.37 -5.63 -9.01
C ILE A 196 0.17 -6.42 -10.30
N ALA A 197 1.12 -7.29 -10.63
CA ALA A 197 1.19 -7.98 -11.93
C ALA A 197 0.68 -9.44 -11.89
N ASP A 198 -0.33 -9.72 -11.06
CA ASP A 198 -0.88 -11.07 -10.83
C ASP A 198 -1.91 -11.54 -11.89
N GLY A 199 -2.33 -10.64 -12.78
CA GLY A 199 -3.36 -10.89 -13.79
C GLY A 199 -4.80 -10.74 -13.30
N HIS A 200 -5.01 -10.56 -11.99
CA HIS A 200 -6.32 -10.34 -11.36
C HIS A 200 -6.56 -8.85 -11.07
N HIS A 201 -5.56 -8.17 -10.49
CA HIS A 201 -5.59 -6.74 -10.23
C HIS A 201 -5.53 -5.95 -11.53
N LEU A 202 -4.60 -6.33 -12.41
CA LEU A 202 -4.46 -5.73 -13.73
C LEU A 202 -4.51 -6.82 -14.80
N PRO A 203 -5.44 -6.74 -15.77
CA PRO A 203 -5.43 -7.67 -16.89
C PRO A 203 -4.16 -7.43 -17.74
N PRO A 204 -3.65 -8.45 -18.47
CA PRO A 204 -2.37 -8.35 -19.18
C PRO A 204 -2.23 -7.16 -20.13
N HIS A 205 -3.32 -6.72 -20.76
CA HIS A 205 -3.32 -5.57 -21.66
C HIS A 205 -3.16 -4.22 -20.92
N VAL A 206 -3.62 -4.11 -19.68
CA VAL A 206 -3.40 -2.91 -18.84
C VAL A 206 -1.96 -2.87 -18.34
N ILE A 207 -1.41 -4.02 -17.91
CA ILE A 207 0.02 -4.13 -17.55
C ILE A 207 0.88 -3.68 -18.74
N ARG A 208 0.59 -4.21 -19.94
CA ARG A 208 1.29 -3.84 -21.17
C ARG A 208 1.22 -2.34 -21.44
N LEU A 209 0.04 -1.72 -21.31
CA LEU A 209 -0.13 -0.29 -21.48
C LEU A 209 0.75 0.52 -20.52
N ILE A 210 0.75 0.18 -19.22
CA ILE A 210 1.54 0.89 -18.21
C ILE A 210 3.03 0.75 -18.51
N VAL A 211 3.50 -0.46 -18.82
CA VAL A 211 4.92 -0.71 -19.12
C VAL A 211 5.37 0.00 -20.40
N ASP A 212 4.56 -0.01 -21.47
CA ASP A 212 4.89 0.67 -22.73
C ASP A 212 4.89 2.19 -22.56
N HIS A 213 4.02 2.75 -21.71
CA HIS A 213 3.92 4.19 -21.45
C HIS A 213 5.05 4.73 -20.58
N PHE A 214 5.31 4.11 -19.43
CA PHE A 214 6.33 4.58 -18.47
C PHE A 214 7.74 4.09 -18.81
N GLY A 215 7.86 2.99 -19.54
CA GLY A 215 9.10 2.27 -19.78
C GLY A 215 9.42 1.29 -18.65
N PRO A 216 9.92 0.08 -18.96
CA PRO A 216 10.10 -0.99 -17.97
C PRO A 216 11.09 -0.65 -16.85
N GLN A 217 12.00 0.31 -17.06
CA GLN A 217 12.97 0.75 -16.04
C GLN A 217 12.34 1.60 -14.93
N ARG A 218 11.15 2.15 -15.16
CA ARG A 218 10.43 3.04 -14.23
C ARG A 218 9.24 2.35 -13.58
N VAL A 219 8.91 1.12 -13.98
CA VAL A 219 7.81 0.35 -13.43
C VAL A 219 8.34 -0.62 -12.40
N THR A 220 7.84 -0.55 -11.18
CA THR A 220 8.16 -1.50 -10.11
C THR A 220 7.03 -2.49 -9.91
N VAL A 221 7.31 -3.78 -9.93
CA VAL A 221 6.32 -4.81 -9.59
C VAL A 221 6.34 -5.01 -8.08
N ILE A 222 5.16 -5.00 -7.48
CA ILE A 222 4.92 -5.31 -6.06
C ILE A 222 3.94 -6.47 -5.96
N SER A 223 3.97 -7.20 -4.84
CA SER A 223 2.92 -8.20 -4.59
C SER A 223 1.63 -7.54 -4.14
N ASP A 224 1.71 -6.55 -3.24
CA ASP A 224 0.58 -6.12 -2.41
C ASP A 224 -0.09 -7.34 -1.73
N ALA A 225 0.73 -8.28 -1.29
CA ALA A 225 0.26 -9.50 -0.67
C ALA A 225 -0.51 -9.19 0.61
N ALA A 226 -1.75 -9.68 0.65
CA ALA A 226 -2.63 -9.57 1.80
C ALA A 226 -2.27 -10.62 2.86
N ASN A 227 -2.82 -10.45 4.06
CA ASN A 227 -2.65 -11.40 5.16
C ASN A 227 -2.97 -12.86 4.77
N LEU A 228 -3.87 -13.09 3.82
CA LEU A 228 -4.28 -14.43 3.38
C LEU A 228 -3.35 -15.07 2.34
N ALA A 229 -2.31 -14.38 1.88
CA ALA A 229 -1.32 -14.93 0.96
C ALA A 229 -0.66 -16.18 1.56
N GLY A 230 -0.45 -17.20 0.71
CA GLY A 230 0.12 -18.50 1.11
C GLY A 230 -0.84 -19.48 1.80
N LEU A 231 -2.11 -19.11 2.01
CA LEU A 231 -3.15 -20.05 2.47
C LEU A 231 -3.72 -20.88 1.29
N PRO A 232 -4.27 -22.08 1.55
CA PRO A 232 -4.96 -22.85 0.51
C PRO A 232 -6.25 -22.14 0.03
N PRO A 233 -6.78 -22.48 -1.15
CA PRO A 233 -8.07 -21.95 -1.61
C PRO A 233 -9.19 -22.22 -0.60
N GLY A 234 -10.04 -21.23 -0.37
CA GLY A 234 -11.07 -21.31 0.65
C GLY A 234 -11.76 -19.98 0.96
N ARG A 235 -12.71 -20.04 1.89
CA ARG A 235 -13.46 -18.87 2.36
C ARG A 235 -12.92 -18.45 3.72
N TYR A 236 -12.52 -17.18 3.82
CA TYR A 236 -11.84 -16.64 5.00
C TYR A 236 -12.58 -15.45 5.58
N ARG A 237 -12.53 -15.33 6.91
CA ARG A 237 -12.98 -14.12 7.58
C ARG A 237 -11.95 -13.02 7.31
N HIS A 238 -12.40 -11.88 6.83
CA HIS A 238 -11.55 -10.72 6.58
C HIS A 238 -12.33 -9.47 7.00
N ARG A 239 -11.80 -8.74 7.99
CA ARG A 239 -12.51 -7.66 8.70
C ARG A 239 -13.92 -8.12 9.14
N ASP A 240 -14.94 -7.32 8.87
CA ASP A 240 -16.34 -7.64 9.19
C ASP A 240 -17.03 -8.55 8.15
N GLY A 241 -16.31 -8.92 7.09
CA GLY A 241 -16.84 -9.65 5.94
C GLY A 241 -16.25 -11.04 5.75
N TRP A 242 -16.51 -11.60 4.58
CA TRP A 242 -15.93 -12.85 4.12
C TRP A 242 -15.35 -12.63 2.73
N VAL A 243 -14.14 -13.11 2.51
CA VAL A 243 -13.49 -13.10 1.20
C VAL A 243 -13.26 -14.53 0.73
N SER A 244 -13.18 -14.71 -0.57
CA SER A 244 -12.86 -15.97 -1.24
C SER A 244 -11.45 -15.91 -1.80
N LEU A 245 -10.64 -16.93 -1.48
CA LEU A 245 -9.38 -17.21 -2.16
C LEU A 245 -9.62 -18.35 -3.15
N GLU A 246 -9.61 -18.01 -4.43
CA GLU A 246 -9.86 -18.97 -5.51
C GLU A 246 -8.61 -19.81 -5.85
N PRO A 247 -8.75 -20.98 -6.49
CA PRO A 247 -7.62 -21.82 -6.89
C PRO A 247 -6.58 -21.15 -7.80
N ASP A 248 -6.98 -20.13 -8.55
CA ASP A 248 -6.10 -19.34 -9.40
C ASP A 248 -5.38 -18.19 -8.65
N GLY A 249 -5.65 -18.02 -7.35
CA GLY A 249 -5.07 -16.99 -6.50
C GLY A 249 -5.86 -15.68 -6.45
N LYS A 250 -7.05 -15.61 -7.06
CA LYS A 250 -7.90 -14.42 -6.92
C LYS A 250 -8.42 -14.32 -5.48
N LEU A 251 -8.07 -13.22 -4.80
CA LEU A 251 -8.58 -12.89 -3.47
C LEU A 251 -9.58 -11.73 -3.55
N TRP A 252 -10.85 -12.01 -3.25
CA TRP A 252 -11.92 -11.03 -3.50
C TRP A 252 -13.12 -11.18 -2.57
N ASP A 253 -13.92 -10.12 -2.41
CA ASP A 253 -15.21 -10.15 -1.72
C ASP A 253 -16.34 -10.49 -2.73
N PRO A 254 -16.99 -11.67 -2.62
CA PRO A 254 -18.06 -12.05 -3.52
C PRO A 254 -19.34 -11.20 -3.41
N ALA A 255 -19.59 -10.59 -2.25
CA ALA A 255 -20.75 -9.73 -2.04
C ALA A 255 -20.51 -8.31 -2.54
N GLY A 256 -19.28 -7.82 -2.38
CA GLY A 256 -18.86 -6.49 -2.77
C GLY A 256 -18.43 -6.33 -4.23
N GLY A 257 -17.83 -7.38 -4.80
CA GLY A 257 -17.28 -7.36 -6.15
C GLY A 257 -15.92 -6.67 -6.26
N TRP A 258 -15.19 -6.49 -5.16
CA TRP A 258 -13.85 -5.89 -5.13
C TRP A 258 -12.77 -6.88 -4.68
N LEU A 259 -11.51 -6.61 -5.05
CA LEU A 259 -10.34 -7.37 -4.59
C LEU A 259 -9.97 -6.97 -3.15
N ALA A 260 -9.32 -7.88 -2.43
CA ALA A 260 -8.91 -7.68 -1.04
C ALA A 260 -7.38 -7.85 -0.86
N GLY A 261 -6.62 -7.32 -1.82
CA GLY A 261 -5.16 -7.49 -1.97
C GLY A 261 -4.81 -8.75 -2.76
N ALA A 262 -3.52 -9.03 -2.91
CA ALA A 262 -3.03 -10.19 -3.66
C ALA A 262 -2.80 -11.41 -2.75
N SER A 263 -2.88 -12.62 -3.33
CA SER A 263 -2.62 -13.87 -2.61
C SER A 263 -1.24 -14.47 -2.90
N ARG A 264 -0.43 -13.82 -3.73
CA ARG A 264 0.88 -14.30 -4.20
C ARG A 264 1.92 -13.22 -3.97
N ASN A 265 3.07 -13.63 -3.45
CA ASN A 265 4.30 -12.84 -3.42
C ASN A 265 5.08 -13.02 -4.72
#